data_AF-A0A8T0D4A4-F1
#
_entry.id   AF-A0A8T0D4A4-F1
#
_cell.length_a   1.000
_cell.length_b   1.000
_cell.length_c   1.000
_cell.angle_alpha   90.00
_cell.angle_beta   90.00
_cell.angle_gamma   90.00
#
_symmetry.space_group_name_H-M   'P 1'
#
loop_
_entity.id
_entity.type
_entity.pdbx_description
1 polymer ?
#
loop_
_entity_poly.entity_id
_entity_poly.type
_entity_poly.pdbx_seq_one_letter_code
_entity_poly.pdbx_strand_id
1 'polypeptide(L)'
;MAYSTVLSFTRSRIRKIFRRLPFLFPLLLILTVTIVIHLSVISITSFKFLNTNYAASRIRDEEELRLAQALTRIYAWKQRGQFYPFRYGLSKEGRIPYTRLNFKPGLTFAILAPNRRLHDIDAYEPSYLTESLVQLLSAIEYDLSTYGRRFSFVNITMCPTTDDVASFAELREISRLLQNDSIKPRLKPMNTLSIACRTVLDMANCLTQSSTSLAESNYVILLEDDMMAKKQMLDQLWKILVYFTSSSSQLASSKQTDNIAGQHRRILGLVQLHTPRSILRYTPHESASLVELFVLSSLLTFILFFLCLRNWYRPFFCAYNLLFISCTFLLCAFVVTLVGRGNWLIYLHRVFHYQSVTVSAYPSAPSTGAAAFLTARQARGVGDFLNTFSCKELDARQYASKAHLIHHYMSTHNVPIWKTIPNLVEHRGLYSMYQMNVVDPHGVE
;
A
#
# COMPACT_ATOMS: atom_id res chain seq x y z
N MET A 1 50.72 3.03 -31.17
CA MET A 1 50.12 2.82 -32.52
C MET A 1 48.94 1.85 -32.55
N ALA A 2 48.88 0.80 -31.72
CA ALA A 2 47.77 -0.18 -31.72
C ALA A 2 46.38 0.40 -31.35
N TYR A 3 46.31 1.45 -30.52
CA TYR A 3 45.03 2.10 -30.17
C TYR A 3 44.38 2.86 -31.35
N SER A 4 45.19 3.43 -32.25
CA SER A 4 44.71 4.21 -33.40
C SER A 4 44.03 3.34 -34.46
N THR A 5 44.57 2.15 -34.71
CA THR A 5 44.02 1.19 -35.69
C THR A 5 42.76 0.50 -35.18
N VAL A 6 42.64 0.24 -33.88
CA VAL A 6 41.41 -0.30 -33.27
C VAL A 6 40.28 0.74 -33.31
N LEU A 7 40.57 2.01 -33.05
CA LEU A 7 39.61 3.12 -33.15
C LEU A 7 39.13 3.41 -34.58
N SER A 8 40.01 3.31 -35.58
CA SER A 8 39.63 3.53 -36.98
C SER A 8 38.79 2.37 -37.56
N PHE A 9 39.11 1.14 -37.18
CA PHE A 9 38.41 -0.06 -37.62
C PHE A 9 36.99 -0.15 -37.05
N THR A 10 36.83 0.17 -35.76
CA THR A 10 35.52 0.24 -35.09
C THR A 10 34.64 1.33 -35.70
N ARG A 11 35.20 2.53 -35.98
CA ARG A 11 34.47 3.65 -36.63
C ARG A 11 33.95 3.29 -38.03
N SER A 12 34.71 2.55 -38.81
CA SER A 12 34.30 2.07 -40.15
C SER A 12 33.12 1.08 -40.09
N ARG A 13 33.16 0.13 -39.16
CA ARG A 13 32.06 -0.84 -38.95
C ARG A 13 30.78 -0.17 -38.46
N ILE A 14 30.88 0.75 -37.49
CA ILE A 14 29.74 1.50 -36.97
C ILE A 14 29.06 2.31 -38.07
N ARG A 15 29.83 3.02 -38.91
CA ARG A 15 29.29 3.81 -40.02
C ARG A 15 28.59 2.93 -41.08
N LYS A 16 29.07 1.70 -41.31
CA LYS A 16 28.40 0.72 -42.18
C LYS A 16 27.07 0.21 -41.58
N ILE A 17 26.98 0.02 -40.26
CA ILE A 17 25.77 -0.41 -39.57
C ILE A 17 24.66 0.66 -39.70
N PHE A 18 24.95 1.93 -39.38
CA PHE A 18 23.97 3.02 -39.50
C PHE A 18 23.52 3.28 -40.94
N ARG A 19 24.38 3.03 -41.94
CA ARG A 19 23.97 3.09 -43.36
C ARG A 19 23.00 1.96 -43.74
N ARG A 20 23.18 0.76 -43.18
CA ARG A 20 22.30 -0.40 -43.44
C ARG A 20 21.00 -0.35 -42.64
N LEU A 21 21.03 0.24 -41.44
CA LEU A 21 19.90 0.35 -40.51
C LEU A 21 19.67 1.81 -40.12
N PRO A 22 19.12 2.65 -41.02
CA PRO A 22 18.99 4.09 -40.79
C PRO A 22 18.08 4.45 -39.60
N PHE A 23 17.16 3.56 -39.20
CA PHE A 23 16.30 3.76 -38.02
C PHE A 23 17.07 3.69 -36.69
N LEU A 24 18.28 3.12 -36.66
CA LEU A 24 19.06 3.04 -35.42
C LEU A 24 19.47 4.43 -34.93
N PHE A 25 19.69 5.38 -35.85
CA PHE A 25 20.08 6.74 -35.49
C PHE A 25 18.97 7.49 -34.72
N PRO A 26 17.73 7.60 -35.22
CA PRO A 26 16.66 8.25 -34.47
C PRO A 26 16.30 7.49 -33.17
N LEU A 27 16.36 6.15 -33.15
CA LEU A 27 16.14 5.39 -31.91
C LEU A 27 17.22 5.66 -30.86
N LEU A 28 18.50 5.70 -31.26
CA LEU A 28 19.60 6.04 -30.36
C LEU A 28 19.47 7.48 -29.85
N LEU A 29 19.10 8.42 -30.73
CA LEU A 29 18.85 9.81 -30.33
C LEU A 29 17.75 9.88 -29.27
N ILE A 30 16.60 9.25 -29.52
CA ILE A 30 15.49 9.21 -28.54
C ILE A 30 15.97 8.60 -27.22
N LEU A 31 16.65 7.45 -27.26
CA LEU A 31 17.20 6.80 -26.07
C LEU A 31 18.15 7.73 -25.29
N THR A 32 19.09 8.38 -25.97
CA THR A 32 20.04 9.30 -25.34
C THR A 32 19.33 10.49 -24.71
N VAL A 33 18.37 11.11 -25.40
CA VAL A 33 17.57 12.20 -24.85
C VAL A 33 16.75 11.74 -23.65
N THR A 34 16.09 10.57 -23.71
CA THR A 34 15.36 10.01 -22.58
C THR A 34 16.27 9.75 -21.39
N ILE A 35 17.45 9.15 -21.60
CA ILE A 35 18.43 8.90 -20.53
C ILE A 35 18.91 10.23 -19.94
N VAL A 36 19.27 11.21 -20.77
CA VAL A 36 19.74 12.53 -20.30
C VAL A 36 18.65 13.25 -19.52
N ILE A 37 17.40 13.26 -20.00
CA ILE A 37 16.25 13.83 -19.28
C ILE A 37 16.05 13.07 -17.97
N HIS A 38 16.04 11.74 -17.99
CA HIS A 38 15.84 10.95 -16.77
C HIS A 38 16.95 11.18 -15.75
N LEU A 39 18.22 11.18 -16.17
CA LEU A 39 19.36 11.50 -15.31
C LEU A 39 19.30 12.94 -14.83
N SER A 40 18.86 13.89 -15.66
CA SER A 40 18.68 15.29 -15.27
C SER A 40 17.55 15.45 -14.26
N VAL A 41 16.43 14.74 -14.43
CA VAL A 41 15.33 14.69 -13.47
C VAL A 41 15.84 14.09 -12.16
N ILE A 42 16.51 12.94 -12.21
CA ILE A 42 17.13 12.31 -11.03
C ILE A 42 18.09 13.29 -10.37
N SER A 43 19.01 13.91 -11.11
CA SER A 43 19.97 14.87 -10.56
C SER A 43 19.26 16.06 -9.94
N ILE A 44 18.27 16.67 -10.60
CA ILE A 44 17.51 17.80 -10.06
C ILE A 44 16.73 17.39 -8.81
N THR A 45 16.07 16.23 -8.83
CA THR A 45 15.38 15.71 -7.65
C THR A 45 16.38 15.43 -6.54
N SER A 46 17.45 14.68 -6.80
CA SER A 46 18.48 14.34 -5.83
C SER A 46 19.20 15.58 -5.28
N PHE A 47 19.41 16.65 -6.07
CA PHE A 47 19.96 17.92 -5.60
C PHE A 47 18.97 18.71 -4.75
N LYS A 48 17.66 18.71 -5.08
CA LYS A 48 16.61 19.25 -4.19
C LYS A 48 16.46 18.44 -2.90
N PHE A 49 16.94 17.20 -2.89
CA PHE A 49 16.81 16.23 -1.81
C PHE A 49 18.11 15.92 -1.05
N LEU A 50 19.24 16.53 -1.43
CA LEU A 50 20.55 16.27 -0.81
C LEU A 50 20.61 16.79 0.62
N ASN A 51 19.82 17.82 0.93
CA ASN A 51 19.63 18.29 2.29
C ASN A 51 18.48 17.52 2.95
N THR A 52 18.80 16.42 3.61
CA THR A 52 17.87 15.63 4.44
C THR A 52 17.09 16.50 5.42
N ASN A 53 17.71 17.56 5.95
CA ASN A 53 17.05 18.49 6.88
C ASN A 53 16.00 19.35 6.17
N TYR A 54 16.21 19.73 4.91
CA TYR A 54 15.20 20.46 4.12
C TYR A 54 14.00 19.55 3.78
N ALA A 55 14.27 18.31 3.38
CA ALA A 55 13.20 17.33 3.12
C ALA A 55 12.40 17.02 4.40
N ALA A 56 13.07 16.82 5.52
CA ALA A 56 12.44 16.66 6.83
C ALA A 56 11.64 17.91 7.24
N SER A 57 12.20 19.13 7.08
CA SER A 57 11.50 20.39 7.36
C SER A 57 10.21 20.52 6.55
N ARG A 58 10.25 20.21 5.25
CA ARG A 58 9.06 20.28 4.40
C ARG A 58 7.99 19.28 4.84
N ILE A 59 8.39 18.05 5.17
CA ILE A 59 7.45 17.04 5.66
C ILE A 59 6.82 17.49 6.98
N ARG A 60 7.60 18.13 7.87
CA ARG A 60 7.09 18.71 9.13
C ARG A 60 6.11 19.84 8.90
N ASP A 61 6.40 20.79 8.02
CA ASP A 61 5.46 21.87 7.68
C ASP A 61 4.13 21.30 7.16
N GLU A 62 4.20 20.24 6.35
CA GLU A 62 3.03 19.51 5.86
C GLU A 62 2.31 18.75 6.99
N GLU A 63 3.03 18.14 7.94
CA GLU A 63 2.48 17.49 9.14
C GLU A 63 1.78 18.52 10.07
N GLU A 64 2.41 19.64 10.39
CA GLU A 64 1.81 20.71 11.21
C GLU A 64 0.54 21.28 10.57
N LEU A 65 0.55 21.50 9.25
CA LEU A 65 -0.64 21.93 8.52
C LEU A 65 -1.77 20.90 8.62
N ARG A 66 -1.45 19.61 8.49
CA ARG A 66 -2.44 18.53 8.63
C ARG A 66 -2.98 18.43 10.04
N LEU A 67 -2.12 18.55 11.06
CA LEU A 67 -2.54 18.58 12.45
C LEU A 67 -3.50 19.76 12.71
N ALA A 68 -3.16 20.96 12.22
CA ALA A 68 -4.04 22.13 12.33
C ALA A 68 -5.41 21.89 11.65
N GLN A 69 -5.42 21.27 10.48
CA GLN A 69 -6.66 20.86 9.80
C GLN A 69 -7.43 19.79 10.60
N ALA A 70 -6.73 18.84 11.21
CA ALA A 70 -7.30 17.77 12.00
C ALA A 70 -7.98 18.33 13.25
N LEU A 71 -7.29 19.20 14.00
CA LEU A 71 -7.81 19.92 15.17
C LEU A 71 -9.03 20.78 14.81
N THR A 72 -8.98 21.47 13.66
CA THR A 72 -10.12 22.25 13.16
C THR A 72 -11.35 21.36 12.91
N ARG A 73 -11.17 20.17 12.32
CA ARG A 73 -12.26 19.20 12.13
C ARG A 73 -12.80 18.65 13.44
N ILE A 74 -11.90 18.30 14.37
CA ILE A 74 -12.26 17.85 15.71
C ILE A 74 -13.14 18.90 16.40
N TYR A 75 -12.74 20.17 16.34
CA TYR A 75 -13.50 21.27 16.91
C TYR A 75 -14.87 21.44 16.23
N ALA A 76 -14.92 21.33 14.90
CA ALA A 76 -16.19 21.37 14.16
C ALA A 76 -17.15 20.23 14.55
N TRP A 77 -16.64 19.01 14.78
CA TRP A 77 -17.45 17.89 15.28
C TRP A 77 -17.95 18.13 16.70
N LYS A 78 -17.09 18.65 17.59
CA LYS A 78 -17.47 19.04 18.96
C LYS A 78 -18.59 20.07 18.96
N GLN A 79 -18.50 21.11 18.12
CA GLN A 79 -19.55 22.15 18.00
C GLN A 79 -20.89 21.59 17.50
N ARG A 80 -20.86 20.59 16.62
CA ARG A 80 -22.09 19.93 16.11
C ARG A 80 -22.70 18.94 17.10
N GLY A 81 -22.10 18.74 18.28
CA GLY A 81 -22.51 17.70 19.23
C GLY A 81 -22.33 16.28 18.68
N GLN A 82 -21.56 16.12 17.60
CA GLN A 82 -21.30 14.83 16.97
C GLN A 82 -20.15 14.13 17.71
N PHE A 83 -20.41 13.73 18.95
CA PHE A 83 -19.50 12.85 19.70
C PHE A 83 -19.71 11.42 19.23
N TYR A 84 -19.09 11.10 18.10
CA TYR A 84 -19.06 9.79 17.45
C TYR A 84 -19.66 8.63 18.26
N PRO A 85 -20.85 8.18 17.84
CA PRO A 85 -21.11 6.76 17.86
C PRO A 85 -21.66 6.41 16.49
N PHE A 86 -20.93 5.65 15.67
CA PHE A 86 -21.58 4.96 14.55
C PHE A 86 -22.49 3.82 15.07
N ARG A 87 -23.34 4.11 16.06
CA ARG A 87 -24.66 3.51 16.12
C ARG A 87 -25.48 4.18 15.05
N TYR A 88 -25.62 3.46 13.96
CA TYR A 88 -26.53 3.73 12.88
C TYR A 88 -27.95 4.19 13.38
N GLY A 89 -28.17 5.48 13.63
CA GLY A 89 -29.50 6.08 13.89
C GLY A 89 -30.31 6.39 12.62
N LEU A 90 -31.43 5.69 12.41
CA LEU A 90 -32.39 5.73 11.27
C LEU A 90 -31.86 5.67 9.81
N SER A 91 -32.62 5.02 8.94
CA SER A 91 -32.28 4.64 7.57
C SER A 91 -31.99 5.85 6.67
N LYS A 92 -30.74 6.31 6.62
CA LYS A 92 -30.28 7.18 5.54
C LYS A 92 -29.91 6.31 4.34
N GLU A 93 -30.77 6.34 3.33
CA GLU A 93 -30.43 5.83 2.01
C GLU A 93 -29.34 6.73 1.40
N GLY A 94 -28.31 6.10 0.83
CA GLY A 94 -27.21 6.82 0.19
C GLY A 94 -27.64 7.50 -1.10
N ARG A 95 -26.80 8.42 -1.59
CA ARG A 95 -26.99 9.09 -2.88
C ARG A 95 -26.69 8.17 -4.07
N ILE A 96 -25.83 7.17 -3.87
CA ILE A 96 -25.32 6.32 -4.94
C ILE A 96 -25.68 4.85 -4.66
N PRO A 97 -26.25 4.12 -5.63
CA PRO A 97 -26.50 2.69 -5.48
C PRO A 97 -25.19 1.90 -5.43
N TYR A 98 -25.20 0.75 -4.77
CA TYR A 98 -24.06 -0.15 -4.67
C TYR A 98 -24.51 -1.60 -4.74
N THR A 99 -23.60 -2.51 -5.14
CA THR A 99 -23.86 -3.95 -5.15
C THR A 99 -24.11 -4.44 -3.73
N ARG A 100 -25.31 -4.93 -3.46
CA ARG A 100 -25.70 -5.44 -2.14
C ARG A 100 -25.08 -6.82 -1.90
N LEU A 101 -24.56 -7.00 -0.70
CA LEU A 101 -24.13 -8.31 -0.19
C LEU A 101 -25.32 -9.00 0.49
N ASN A 102 -25.35 -10.34 0.44
CA ASN A 102 -26.39 -11.15 1.09
C ASN A 102 -26.47 -10.91 2.60
N PHE A 103 -25.35 -10.55 3.22
CA PHE A 103 -25.26 -10.16 4.62
C PHE A 103 -24.52 -8.83 4.72
N LYS A 104 -24.86 -8.00 5.72
CA LYS A 104 -24.16 -6.74 5.99
C LYS A 104 -22.98 -6.96 6.94
N PRO A 105 -21.73 -6.88 6.45
CA PRO A 105 -20.54 -7.06 7.28
C PRO A 105 -20.32 -5.92 8.26
N GLY A 106 -19.83 -6.25 9.45
CA GLY A 106 -19.27 -5.28 10.37
C GLY A 106 -17.78 -5.09 10.12
N LEU A 107 -17.29 -3.87 10.31
CA LEU A 107 -15.86 -3.52 10.26
C LEU A 107 -15.39 -3.03 11.63
N THR A 108 -14.23 -3.50 12.06
CA THR A 108 -13.52 -2.96 13.23
C THR A 108 -12.12 -2.51 12.81
N PHE A 109 -11.82 -1.23 12.97
CA PHE A 109 -10.49 -0.67 12.81
C PHE A 109 -9.71 -0.79 14.12
N ALA A 110 -8.75 -1.70 14.15
CA ALA A 110 -7.81 -1.91 15.25
C ALA A 110 -6.55 -1.08 14.98
N ILE A 111 -6.37 0.01 15.73
CA ILE A 111 -5.27 0.96 15.54
C ILE A 111 -4.24 0.75 16.65
N LEU A 112 -3.03 0.35 16.26
CA LEU A 112 -1.86 0.33 17.14
C LEU A 112 -1.40 1.77 17.36
N ALA A 113 -1.48 2.21 18.62
CA ALA A 113 -1.22 3.59 19.01
C ALA A 113 0.03 3.66 19.89
N PRO A 114 1.24 3.73 19.30
CA PRO A 114 2.45 3.90 20.06
C PRO A 114 2.55 5.27 20.72
N ASN A 115 2.88 5.27 22.01
CA ASN A 115 3.25 6.49 22.71
C ASN A 115 4.71 6.82 22.36
N ARG A 116 4.90 7.73 21.42
CA ARG A 116 6.21 8.11 20.83
C ARG A 116 7.01 9.09 21.67
N ARG A 117 6.71 9.19 22.98
CA ARG A 117 7.22 10.14 24.00
C ARG A 117 8.76 10.23 24.21
N LEU A 118 9.58 9.82 23.26
CA LEU A 118 10.99 9.49 23.50
C LEU A 118 11.95 9.79 22.34
N HIS A 119 11.71 10.80 21.50
CA HIS A 119 12.76 11.26 20.59
C HIS A 119 13.00 12.76 20.70
N ASP A 120 13.87 13.12 21.65
CA ASP A 120 14.65 14.37 21.71
C ASP A 120 15.65 14.45 20.53
N ILE A 121 15.22 14.15 19.30
CA ILE A 121 16.02 14.51 18.13
C ILE A 121 15.84 16.02 17.90
N ASP A 122 14.67 16.57 18.26
CA ASP A 122 14.33 17.99 18.22
C ASP A 122 13.01 18.31 18.97
N ALA A 123 12.61 19.59 18.99
CA ALA A 123 11.44 20.10 19.69
C ALA A 123 10.08 19.76 19.02
N TYR A 124 10.08 19.01 17.92
CA TYR A 124 8.87 18.66 17.17
C TYR A 124 8.25 17.37 17.73
N GLU A 125 6.98 17.44 18.12
CA GLU A 125 6.20 16.28 18.61
C GLU A 125 5.17 15.85 17.54
N PRO A 126 5.39 14.75 16.81
CA PRO A 126 4.45 14.28 15.79
C PRO A 126 3.14 13.81 16.41
N SER A 127 2.00 14.20 15.83
CA SER A 127 0.66 13.81 16.27
C SER A 127 -0.04 12.87 15.29
N TYR A 128 0.64 11.78 14.91
CA TYR A 128 0.20 10.87 13.84
C TYR A 128 -1.14 10.19 14.15
N LEU A 129 -1.37 9.81 15.41
CA LEU A 129 -2.63 9.18 15.82
C LEU A 129 -3.81 10.13 15.61
N THR A 130 -3.63 11.40 15.93
CA THR A 130 -4.65 12.44 15.74
C THR A 130 -4.96 12.64 14.26
N GLU A 131 -3.93 12.80 13.44
CA GLU A 131 -4.07 12.99 11.99
C GLU A 131 -4.73 11.79 11.31
N SER A 132 -4.22 10.58 11.54
CA SER A 132 -4.71 9.36 10.90
C SER A 132 -6.14 9.03 11.31
N LEU A 133 -6.49 9.22 12.59
CA LEU A 133 -7.85 9.01 13.06
C LEU A 133 -8.81 10.01 12.41
N VAL A 134 -8.52 11.31 12.43
CA VAL A 134 -9.43 12.31 11.84
C VAL A 134 -9.67 12.01 10.36
N GLN A 135 -8.63 11.56 9.63
CA GLN A 135 -8.79 11.19 8.24
C GLN A 135 -9.63 9.92 8.06
N LEU A 136 -9.45 8.91 8.91
CA LEU A 136 -10.30 7.71 8.95
C LEU A 136 -11.77 8.08 9.21
N LEU A 137 -12.04 8.85 10.26
CA LEU A 137 -13.38 9.32 10.59
C LEU A 137 -14.01 10.08 9.41
N SER A 138 -13.25 10.94 8.74
CA SER A 138 -13.69 11.67 7.55
C SER A 138 -13.98 10.75 6.37
N ALA A 139 -13.20 9.68 6.18
CA ALA A 139 -13.44 8.68 5.15
C ALA A 139 -14.73 7.88 5.44
N ILE A 140 -15.00 7.55 6.70
CA ILE A 140 -16.25 6.87 7.09
C ILE A 140 -17.46 7.78 6.90
N GLU A 141 -17.38 9.06 7.27
CA GLU A 141 -18.44 10.04 7.00
C GLU A 141 -18.72 10.20 5.51
N TYR A 142 -17.67 10.25 4.69
CA TYR A 142 -17.79 10.30 3.25
C TYR A 142 -18.49 9.03 2.70
N ASP A 143 -18.12 7.85 3.19
CA ASP A 143 -18.76 6.59 2.80
C ASP A 143 -20.26 6.59 3.12
N LEU A 144 -20.59 6.94 4.37
CA LEU A 144 -21.94 6.96 4.88
C LEU A 144 -22.82 7.97 4.14
N SER A 145 -22.31 9.16 3.85
CA SER A 145 -23.04 10.18 3.09
C SER A 145 -23.24 9.81 1.62
N THR A 146 -22.35 8.98 1.06
CA THR A 146 -22.39 8.57 -0.34
C THR A 146 -23.28 7.35 -0.56
N TYR A 147 -23.07 6.28 0.20
CA TYR A 147 -23.70 4.97 -0.02
C TYR A 147 -24.72 4.60 1.06
N GLY A 148 -24.84 5.39 2.13
CA GLY A 148 -25.67 5.03 3.26
C GLY A 148 -25.11 3.82 4.00
N ARG A 149 -26.00 3.00 4.58
CA ARG A 149 -25.61 1.89 5.45
C ARG A 149 -25.40 0.58 4.72
N ARG A 150 -24.18 0.39 4.24
CA ARG A 150 -23.75 -0.88 3.65
C ARG A 150 -23.09 -1.83 4.65
N PHE A 151 -22.31 -1.31 5.59
CA PHE A 151 -21.80 -2.06 6.74
C PHE A 151 -22.86 -2.15 7.86
N SER A 152 -22.82 -3.20 8.68
CA SER A 152 -23.73 -3.38 9.83
C SER A 152 -23.26 -2.64 11.09
N PHE A 153 -21.95 -2.42 11.21
CA PHE A 153 -21.33 -1.44 12.10
C PHE A 153 -19.94 -1.05 11.57
N VAL A 154 -19.44 0.10 12.02
CA VAL A 154 -18.04 0.50 11.88
C VAL A 154 -17.52 0.92 13.24
N ASN A 155 -16.65 0.09 13.82
CA ASN A 155 -16.05 0.32 15.14
C ASN A 155 -14.59 0.72 15.00
N ILE A 156 -14.11 1.50 15.95
CA ILE A 156 -12.70 1.87 16.07
C ILE A 156 -12.24 1.44 17.46
N THR A 157 -11.16 0.69 17.47
CA THR A 157 -10.50 0.15 18.65
C THR A 157 -9.06 0.66 18.66
N MET A 158 -8.71 1.39 19.71
CA MET A 158 -7.38 1.94 19.95
C MET A 158 -6.62 1.03 20.90
N CYS A 159 -5.45 0.58 20.47
CA CYS A 159 -4.56 -0.28 21.23
C CYS A 159 -3.30 0.50 21.60
N PRO A 160 -3.30 1.24 22.73
CA PRO A 160 -2.09 1.91 23.19
C PRO A 160 -0.98 0.89 23.44
N THR A 161 0.23 1.17 22.93
CA THR A 161 1.40 0.32 23.18
C THR A 161 2.16 0.71 24.43
N THR A 162 1.56 1.53 25.30
CA THR A 162 2.11 1.97 26.59
C THR A 162 1.33 1.32 27.73
N ASP A 163 2.04 0.97 28.80
CA ASP A 163 1.42 0.48 30.03
C ASP A 163 0.77 1.62 30.82
N ASP A 164 1.32 2.84 30.71
CA ASP A 164 0.71 4.06 31.24
C ASP A 164 -0.10 4.77 30.16
N VAL A 165 -1.39 4.44 30.11
CA VAL A 165 -2.38 5.02 29.17
C VAL A 165 -2.73 6.46 29.57
N ALA A 166 -2.70 6.79 30.86
CA ALA A 166 -3.12 8.09 31.37
C ALA A 166 -2.18 9.21 30.94
N SER A 167 -0.91 8.89 30.76
CA SER A 167 0.09 9.84 30.27
C SER A 167 0.14 9.98 28.75
N PHE A 168 -0.63 9.21 27.98
CA PHE A 168 -0.67 9.37 26.53
C PHE A 168 -1.56 10.57 26.13
N ALA A 169 -0.91 11.71 25.86
CA ALA A 169 -1.58 12.99 25.62
C ALA A 169 -2.53 12.97 24.41
N GLU A 170 -2.07 12.50 23.24
CA GLU A 170 -2.91 12.38 22.05
C GLU A 170 -4.13 11.48 22.29
N LEU A 171 -3.91 10.32 22.91
CA LEU A 171 -4.99 9.39 23.21
C LEU A 171 -6.04 10.01 24.15
N ARG A 172 -5.64 10.85 25.11
CA ARG A 172 -6.57 11.57 25.98
C ARG A 172 -7.42 12.59 25.22
N GLU A 173 -6.87 13.24 24.19
CA GLU A 173 -7.63 14.17 23.36
C GLU A 173 -8.61 13.42 22.45
N ILE A 174 -8.14 12.32 21.87
CA ILE A 174 -8.88 11.47 20.93
C ILE A 174 -9.93 10.60 21.63
N SER A 175 -9.69 10.15 22.87
CA SER A 175 -10.62 9.29 23.62
C SER A 175 -12.00 9.92 23.73
N ARG A 176 -12.06 11.25 23.82
CA ARG A 176 -13.29 12.04 23.84
C ARG A 176 -14.08 11.96 22.54
N LEU A 177 -13.45 11.57 21.43
CA LEU A 177 -14.07 11.37 20.12
C LEU A 177 -14.52 9.93 19.89
N LEU A 178 -14.15 9.00 20.77
CA LEU A 178 -14.46 7.59 20.62
C LEU A 178 -15.44 7.13 21.70
N GLN A 179 -15.96 5.92 21.56
CA GLN A 179 -16.80 5.32 22.61
C GLN A 179 -15.92 4.95 23.82
N ASN A 180 -16.49 4.94 25.02
CA ASN A 180 -15.76 4.63 26.25
C ASN A 180 -15.01 3.29 26.19
N ASP A 181 -15.54 2.30 25.46
CA ASP A 181 -14.92 0.97 25.32
C ASP A 181 -13.95 0.84 24.13
N SER A 182 -13.72 1.92 23.38
CA SER A 182 -12.84 1.91 22.20
C SER A 182 -11.37 1.77 22.57
N ILE A 183 -10.95 2.12 23.78
CA ILE A 183 -9.55 2.01 24.21
C ILE A 183 -9.34 0.65 24.88
N LYS A 184 -8.39 -0.12 24.34
CA LYS A 184 -8.05 -1.47 24.78
C LYS A 184 -6.62 -1.49 25.30
N PRO A 185 -6.40 -1.27 26.61
CA PRO A 185 -5.06 -1.28 27.19
C PRO A 185 -4.40 -2.64 26.99
N ARG A 186 -3.08 -2.68 27.11
CA ARG A 186 -2.33 -3.93 27.01
C ARG A 186 -2.81 -4.93 28.08
N LEU A 187 -3.01 -6.18 27.69
CA LEU A 187 -3.47 -7.24 28.62
C LEU A 187 -2.44 -7.61 29.68
N LYS A 188 -1.15 -7.48 29.35
CA LYS A 188 -0.03 -7.82 30.23
C LYS A 188 1.00 -6.70 30.19
N PRO A 189 1.43 -6.13 31.33
CA PRO A 189 2.49 -5.14 31.34
C PRO A 189 3.77 -5.73 30.76
N MET A 190 4.55 -4.92 30.05
CA MET A 190 5.69 -5.42 29.28
C MET A 190 6.98 -4.83 29.81
N ASN A 191 7.72 -5.64 30.58
CA ASN A 191 8.98 -5.22 31.21
C ASN A 191 10.20 -5.34 30.27
N THR A 192 9.99 -5.59 28.97
CA THR A 192 11.08 -5.90 28.03
C THR A 192 11.54 -4.67 27.26
N LEU A 193 12.87 -4.50 27.17
CA LEU A 193 13.51 -3.43 26.39
C LEU A 193 13.56 -3.73 24.87
N SER A 194 13.31 -4.97 24.45
CA SER A 194 13.33 -5.33 23.03
C SER A 194 12.12 -4.76 22.28
N ILE A 195 12.41 -3.90 21.30
CA ILE A 195 11.39 -3.34 20.41
C ILE A 195 10.78 -4.41 19.53
N ALA A 196 11.58 -5.35 19.01
CA ALA A 196 11.09 -6.40 18.14
C ALA A 196 10.02 -7.23 18.86
N CYS A 197 10.29 -7.66 20.10
CA CYS A 197 9.29 -8.37 20.90
C CYS A 197 8.04 -7.50 21.14
N ARG A 198 8.25 -6.25 21.56
CA ARG A 198 7.16 -5.32 21.87
C ARG A 198 6.22 -5.13 20.69
N THR A 199 6.76 -4.93 19.48
CA THR A 199 5.95 -4.77 18.26
C THR A 199 5.04 -5.95 17.98
N VAL A 200 5.56 -7.16 18.16
CA VAL A 200 4.85 -8.42 17.87
C VAL A 200 3.75 -8.63 18.88
N LEU A 201 4.05 -8.47 20.17
CA LEU A 201 3.10 -8.70 21.25
C LEU A 201 2.04 -7.60 21.35
N ASP A 202 2.37 -6.35 21.02
CA ASP A 202 1.38 -5.26 20.93
C ASP A 202 0.39 -5.52 19.80
N MET A 203 0.88 -5.94 18.64
CA MET A 203 0.04 -6.39 17.53
C MET A 203 -0.83 -7.59 17.92
N ALA A 204 -0.26 -8.58 18.59
CA ALA A 204 -0.96 -9.78 19.05
C ALA A 204 -2.10 -9.42 20.00
N ASN A 205 -1.82 -8.60 21.02
CA ASN A 205 -2.80 -8.10 21.96
C ASN A 205 -3.90 -7.30 21.26
N CYS A 206 -3.54 -6.42 20.34
CA CYS A 206 -4.52 -5.58 19.64
C CYS A 206 -5.45 -6.41 18.76
N LEU A 207 -4.90 -7.34 17.97
CA LEU A 207 -5.70 -8.23 17.13
C LEU A 207 -6.64 -9.10 17.98
N THR A 208 -6.14 -9.68 19.07
CA THR A 208 -6.93 -10.51 19.97
C THR A 208 -8.08 -9.71 20.56
N GLN A 209 -7.79 -8.59 21.26
CA GLN A 209 -8.82 -7.77 21.90
C GLN A 209 -9.84 -7.18 20.92
N SER A 210 -9.42 -6.86 19.70
CA SER A 210 -10.31 -6.28 18.68
C SER A 210 -11.20 -7.33 17.99
N SER A 211 -10.94 -8.62 18.16
CA SER A 211 -11.62 -9.69 17.42
C SER A 211 -12.34 -10.73 18.29
N THR A 212 -12.06 -10.80 19.60
CA THR A 212 -12.68 -11.77 20.53
C THR A 212 -14.21 -11.72 20.54
N SER A 213 -14.81 -10.53 20.52
CA SER A 213 -16.27 -10.35 20.56
C SER A 213 -16.94 -10.31 19.18
N LEU A 214 -16.17 -10.43 18.09
CA LEU A 214 -16.69 -10.32 16.74
C LEU A 214 -17.11 -11.68 16.18
N ALA A 215 -18.31 -11.74 15.62
CA ALA A 215 -18.75 -12.87 14.79
C ALA A 215 -17.79 -13.09 13.61
N GLU A 216 -17.62 -14.35 13.18
CA GLU A 216 -16.66 -14.72 12.11
C GLU A 216 -16.96 -14.06 10.77
N SER A 217 -18.21 -13.65 10.54
CA SER A 217 -18.62 -12.93 9.34
C SER A 217 -18.07 -11.50 9.29
N ASN A 218 -17.62 -10.92 10.41
CA ASN A 218 -17.12 -9.55 10.46
C ASN A 218 -15.63 -9.48 10.15
N TYR A 219 -15.15 -8.25 9.93
CA TYR A 219 -13.79 -8.00 9.49
C TYR A 219 -13.05 -7.04 10.41
N VAL A 220 -11.73 -7.24 10.48
CA VAL A 220 -10.80 -6.41 11.24
C VAL A 220 -9.83 -5.76 10.27
N ILE A 221 -9.65 -4.46 10.40
CA ILE A 221 -8.63 -3.68 9.73
C ILE A 221 -7.58 -3.35 10.80
N LEU A 222 -6.37 -3.88 10.67
CA LEU A 222 -5.24 -3.47 11.49
C LEU A 222 -4.55 -2.28 10.83
N LEU A 223 -4.33 -1.20 11.58
CA LEU A 223 -3.57 -0.03 11.18
C LEU A 223 -2.56 0.34 12.27
N GLU A 224 -1.43 0.91 11.86
CA GLU A 224 -0.58 1.71 12.75
C GLU A 224 -1.02 3.18 12.73
N ASP A 225 -0.64 3.94 13.75
CA ASP A 225 -0.99 5.36 13.91
C ASP A 225 -0.46 6.25 12.77
N ASP A 226 0.60 5.83 12.09
CA ASP A 226 1.19 6.47 10.91
C ASP A 226 0.57 6.03 9.57
N MET A 227 -0.51 5.25 9.59
CA MET A 227 -1.22 4.80 8.38
C MET A 227 -2.50 5.61 8.14
N MET A 228 -2.41 6.57 7.23
CA MET A 228 -3.51 7.47 6.87
C MET A 228 -4.49 6.83 5.88
N ALA A 229 -5.77 6.79 6.25
CA ALA A 229 -6.83 6.27 5.41
C ALA A 229 -7.13 7.18 4.22
N LYS A 230 -7.17 6.64 2.99
CA LYS A 230 -7.66 7.40 1.84
C LYS A 230 -9.17 7.58 1.91
N LYS A 231 -9.66 8.69 1.37
CA LYS A 231 -11.11 9.02 1.32
C LYS A 231 -11.98 7.89 0.74
N GLN A 232 -11.46 7.12 -0.21
CA GLN A 232 -12.19 6.02 -0.87
C GLN A 232 -11.99 4.65 -0.21
N MET A 233 -11.27 4.56 0.92
CA MET A 233 -10.88 3.29 1.55
C MET A 233 -12.07 2.36 1.77
N LEU A 234 -13.15 2.83 2.40
CA LEU A 234 -14.31 2.00 2.71
C LEU A 234 -15.03 1.50 1.44
N ASP A 235 -15.06 2.31 0.37
CA ASP A 235 -15.60 1.89 -0.91
C ASP A 235 -14.83 0.79 -1.58
N GLN A 236 -13.52 0.88 -1.52
CA GLN A 236 -12.67 -0.17 -2.04
C GLN A 236 -12.77 -1.43 -1.16
N LEU A 237 -12.82 -1.31 0.16
CA LEU A 237 -13.07 -2.45 1.05
C LEU A 237 -14.40 -3.14 0.72
N TRP A 238 -15.48 -2.38 0.45
CA TRP A 238 -16.74 -2.96 0.02
C TRP A 238 -16.62 -3.72 -1.31
N LYS A 239 -15.95 -3.13 -2.31
CA LYS A 239 -15.69 -3.79 -3.61
C LYS A 239 -14.86 -5.07 -3.47
N ILE A 240 -13.87 -5.07 -2.57
CA ILE A 240 -13.08 -6.26 -2.23
C ILE A 240 -14.00 -7.35 -1.67
N LEU A 241 -14.88 -7.00 -0.72
CA LEU A 241 -15.84 -7.95 -0.16
C LEU A 241 -16.79 -8.51 -1.23
N VAL A 242 -17.31 -7.66 -2.11
CA VAL A 242 -18.15 -8.09 -3.25
C VAL A 242 -17.38 -9.06 -4.15
N TYR A 243 -16.13 -8.77 -4.49
CA TYR A 243 -15.29 -9.61 -5.34
C TYR A 243 -15.12 -11.04 -4.77
N PHE A 244 -14.88 -11.17 -3.46
CA PHE A 244 -14.67 -12.49 -2.84
C PHE A 244 -15.99 -13.22 -2.49
N THR A 245 -17.08 -12.50 -2.22
CA THR A 245 -18.37 -13.12 -1.85
C THR A 245 -19.26 -13.47 -3.04
N SER A 246 -19.23 -12.71 -4.13
CA SER A 246 -20.05 -12.99 -5.33
C SER A 246 -19.64 -14.27 -6.08
N SER A 247 -18.42 -14.77 -5.83
CA SER A 247 -17.89 -15.97 -6.48
C SER A 247 -18.30 -17.28 -5.80
N SER A 248 -18.73 -17.24 -4.53
CA SER A 248 -19.14 -18.45 -3.79
C SER A 248 -20.57 -18.89 -4.09
N SER A 249 -21.45 -17.96 -4.46
CA SER A 249 -22.85 -18.25 -4.81
C SER A 249 -23.03 -18.90 -6.18
N GLN A 250 -22.09 -18.73 -7.13
CA GLN A 250 -22.14 -19.37 -8.44
C GLN A 250 -21.61 -20.81 -8.46
N LEU A 251 -20.85 -21.23 -7.44
CA LEU A 251 -20.29 -22.60 -7.38
C LEU A 251 -21.19 -23.61 -6.66
N ALA A 252 -22.18 -23.15 -5.88
CA ALA A 252 -23.13 -24.06 -5.22
C ALA A 252 -24.10 -24.75 -6.20
N SER A 253 -24.22 -24.26 -7.44
CA SER A 253 -25.07 -24.84 -8.48
C SER A 253 -24.33 -25.72 -9.50
N SER A 254 -22.99 -25.77 -9.48
CA SER A 254 -22.21 -26.55 -10.45
C SER A 254 -21.49 -27.70 -9.76
N LYS A 255 -22.20 -28.84 -9.63
CA LYS A 255 -21.56 -30.16 -9.51
C LYS A 255 -20.97 -30.52 -10.87
N GLN A 256 -19.79 -30.01 -11.21
CA GLN A 256 -19.11 -30.49 -12.41
C GLN A 256 -17.59 -30.45 -12.30
N THR A 257 -17.06 -31.65 -12.05
CA THR A 257 -15.75 -32.20 -12.45
C THR A 257 -14.49 -31.43 -12.08
N ASP A 258 -13.83 -31.99 -11.06
CA ASP A 258 -12.40 -31.89 -10.81
C ASP A 258 -11.58 -32.10 -12.09
N ASN A 259 -10.86 -31.06 -12.49
CA ASN A 259 -9.62 -31.14 -13.27
C ASN A 259 -8.68 -30.02 -12.81
N ILE A 260 -7.88 -30.37 -11.80
CA ILE A 260 -6.46 -30.04 -11.57
C ILE A 260 -5.98 -28.64 -12.05
N ALA A 261 -5.66 -27.79 -11.07
CA ALA A 261 -4.81 -26.59 -11.11
C ALA A 261 -5.40 -25.17 -11.37
N GLY A 262 -6.71 -25.00 -11.56
CA GLY A 262 -7.27 -23.69 -11.96
C GLY A 262 -8.12 -22.89 -10.95
N GLN A 263 -8.60 -23.51 -9.87
CA GLN A 263 -9.52 -22.86 -8.92
C GLN A 263 -9.02 -23.02 -7.49
N HIS A 264 -8.02 -22.24 -7.11
CA HIS A 264 -7.98 -21.80 -5.72
C HIS A 264 -9.34 -21.17 -5.43
N ARG A 265 -10.14 -21.81 -4.58
CA ARG A 265 -11.30 -21.18 -3.93
C ARG A 265 -10.87 -19.76 -3.60
N ARG A 266 -11.60 -18.75 -4.09
CA ARG A 266 -11.31 -17.33 -3.80
C ARG A 266 -11.63 -17.06 -2.33
N ILE A 267 -10.80 -17.59 -1.44
CA ILE A 267 -10.87 -17.39 -0.01
C ILE A 267 -10.31 -16.00 0.23
N LEU A 268 -11.10 -15.16 0.88
CA LEU A 268 -10.61 -13.88 1.37
C LEU A 268 -9.55 -14.18 2.44
N GLY A 269 -8.30 -14.01 2.05
CA GLY A 269 -7.14 -14.12 2.92
C GLY A 269 -6.81 -12.78 3.58
N LEU A 270 -5.57 -12.61 4.03
CA LEU A 270 -5.08 -11.30 4.46
C LEU A 270 -4.95 -10.39 3.24
N VAL A 271 -5.48 -9.17 3.31
CA VAL A 271 -5.29 -8.15 2.28
C VAL A 271 -4.37 -7.05 2.81
N GLN A 272 -3.19 -6.89 2.19
CA GLN A 272 -2.26 -5.79 2.43
C GLN A 272 -2.86 -4.49 1.86
N LEU A 273 -3.06 -3.49 2.70
CA LEU A 273 -3.68 -2.21 2.34
C LEU A 273 -2.66 -1.16 1.88
N HIS A 274 -1.39 -1.40 2.17
CA HIS A 274 -0.27 -0.58 1.78
C HIS A 274 0.86 -1.43 1.21
N THR A 275 1.42 -1.01 0.08
CA THR A 275 2.64 -1.53 -0.51
C THR A 275 3.59 -0.36 -0.78
N PRO A 276 4.79 -0.35 -0.19
CA PRO A 276 5.78 0.68 -0.44
C PRO A 276 6.09 0.83 -1.93
N ARG A 277 6.32 2.07 -2.39
CA ARG A 277 6.65 2.34 -3.81
C ARG A 277 7.91 1.61 -4.27
N SER A 278 8.87 1.40 -3.37
CA SER A 278 10.09 0.63 -3.63
C SER A 278 9.82 -0.81 -4.10
N ILE A 279 8.68 -1.38 -3.70
CA ILE A 279 8.25 -2.74 -4.02
C ILE A 279 7.35 -2.77 -5.28
N LEU A 280 6.74 -1.64 -5.67
CA LEU A 280 5.91 -1.48 -6.87
C LEU A 280 6.76 -1.27 -8.14
N ARG A 281 7.71 -2.17 -8.39
CA ARG A 281 8.52 -2.21 -9.62
C ARG A 281 7.99 -3.27 -10.58
N TYR A 282 8.34 -3.16 -11.87
CA TYR A 282 8.17 -4.28 -12.79
C TYR A 282 9.20 -5.34 -12.42
N THR A 283 8.75 -6.54 -12.06
CA THR A 283 9.63 -7.61 -11.62
C THR A 283 9.38 -8.85 -12.47
N PRO A 284 10.44 -9.60 -12.80
CA PRO A 284 10.30 -10.81 -13.63
C PRO A 284 9.51 -11.92 -12.92
N HIS A 285 9.40 -11.86 -11.60
CA HIS A 285 8.71 -12.87 -10.79
C HIS A 285 7.18 -12.69 -10.74
N GLU A 286 6.66 -11.51 -11.08
CA GLU A 286 5.21 -11.23 -11.07
C GLU A 286 4.68 -11.22 -12.51
N SER A 287 4.05 -12.32 -12.95
CA SER A 287 3.53 -12.50 -14.31
C SER A 287 2.56 -11.39 -14.72
N ALA A 288 1.68 -10.96 -13.82
CA ALA A 288 0.77 -9.83 -14.05
C ALA A 288 1.53 -8.52 -14.36
N SER A 289 2.67 -8.30 -13.70
CA SER A 289 3.51 -7.11 -13.96
C SER A 289 4.22 -7.19 -15.32
N LEU A 290 4.61 -8.38 -15.76
CA LEU A 290 5.20 -8.59 -17.08
C LEU A 290 4.17 -8.42 -18.20
N VAL A 291 2.95 -8.92 -17.99
CA VAL A 291 1.84 -8.71 -18.93
C VAL A 291 1.49 -7.23 -19.02
N GLU A 292 1.41 -6.54 -17.88
CA GLU A 292 1.21 -5.08 -17.82
C GLU A 292 2.32 -4.33 -18.57
N LEU A 293 3.59 -4.66 -18.30
CA LEU A 293 4.73 -4.07 -19.00
C LEU A 293 4.64 -4.32 -20.50
N PHE A 294 4.33 -5.54 -20.91
CA PHE A 294 4.18 -5.91 -22.32
C PHE A 294 3.08 -5.09 -22.99
N VAL A 295 1.88 -5.04 -22.43
CA VAL A 295 0.74 -4.29 -22.97
C VAL A 295 1.06 -2.80 -23.11
N LEU A 296 1.64 -2.18 -22.07
CA LEU A 296 2.00 -0.77 -22.09
C LEU A 296 3.11 -0.48 -23.11
N SER A 297 4.10 -1.35 -23.17
CA SER A 297 5.20 -1.24 -24.13
C SER A 297 4.69 -1.39 -25.56
N SER A 298 3.79 -2.34 -25.82
CA SER A 298 3.16 -2.55 -27.13
C SER A 298 2.30 -1.36 -27.53
N LEU A 299 1.50 -0.80 -26.61
CA LEU A 299 0.67 0.38 -26.87
C LEU A 299 1.53 1.61 -27.18
N LEU A 300 2.58 1.85 -26.40
CA LEU A 300 3.53 2.93 -26.66
C LEU A 300 4.29 2.72 -27.98
N THR A 301 4.69 1.49 -28.28
CA THR A 301 5.33 1.12 -29.55
C THR A 301 4.42 1.41 -30.73
N PHE A 302 3.14 1.06 -30.61
CA PHE A 302 2.14 1.33 -31.63
C PHE A 302 2.01 2.85 -31.86
N ILE A 303 1.83 3.62 -30.80
CA ILE A 303 1.70 5.09 -30.89
C ILE A 303 2.94 5.70 -31.55
N LEU A 304 4.15 5.35 -31.09
CA LEU A 304 5.41 5.86 -31.66
C LEU A 304 5.60 5.41 -33.11
N PHE A 305 5.22 4.17 -33.43
CA PHE A 305 5.24 3.64 -34.79
C PHE A 305 4.43 4.52 -35.74
N PHE A 306 3.16 4.79 -35.40
CA PHE A 306 2.27 5.55 -36.26
C PHE A 306 2.62 7.04 -36.35
N LEU A 307 3.08 7.66 -35.26
CA LEU A 307 3.32 9.10 -35.21
C LEU A 307 4.69 9.51 -35.79
N CYS A 308 5.74 8.74 -35.49
CA CYS A 308 7.11 9.20 -35.75
C CYS A 308 7.89 8.24 -36.66
N LEU A 309 7.57 6.96 -36.62
CA LEU A 309 8.46 5.90 -37.08
C LEU A 309 7.99 5.21 -38.38
N ARG A 310 6.75 5.48 -38.82
CA ARG A 310 6.11 4.89 -40.01
C ARG A 310 6.94 5.06 -41.29
N ASN A 311 7.59 6.20 -41.45
CA ASN A 311 8.37 6.53 -42.66
C ASN A 311 9.62 5.65 -42.82
N TRP A 312 10.04 4.93 -41.77
CA TRP A 312 11.16 4.00 -41.83
C TRP A 312 10.75 2.54 -42.03
N TYR A 313 9.45 2.24 -42.09
CA TYR A 313 8.95 0.91 -42.41
C TYR A 313 9.18 0.57 -43.89
N ARG A 314 9.63 -0.65 -44.19
CA ARG A 314 9.93 -1.10 -45.57
C ARG A 314 9.16 -2.38 -45.90
N PRO A 315 8.06 -2.34 -46.67
CA PRO A 315 7.11 -3.46 -46.79
C PRO A 315 7.73 -4.79 -47.25
N PHE A 316 8.78 -4.75 -48.07
CA PHE A 316 9.43 -5.95 -48.62
C PHE A 316 10.61 -6.50 -47.79
N PHE A 317 10.98 -5.86 -46.68
CA PHE A 317 12.12 -6.28 -45.85
C PHE A 317 11.67 -6.79 -44.48
N CYS A 318 11.17 -8.04 -44.44
CA CYS A 318 10.62 -8.65 -43.22
C CYS A 318 11.60 -8.63 -42.03
N ALA A 319 12.84 -9.13 -42.22
CA ALA A 319 13.84 -9.15 -41.15
C ALA A 319 14.22 -7.76 -40.64
N TYR A 320 14.27 -6.76 -41.52
CA TYR A 320 14.52 -5.36 -41.17
C TYR A 320 13.39 -4.79 -40.32
N ASN A 321 12.13 -4.98 -40.75
CA ASN A 321 10.97 -4.49 -40.03
C ASN A 321 10.81 -5.18 -38.68
N LEU A 322 11.08 -6.49 -38.61
CA LEU A 322 11.04 -7.24 -37.36
C LEU A 322 12.08 -6.69 -36.38
N LEU A 323 13.31 -6.46 -36.83
CA LEU A 323 14.37 -5.88 -36.00
C LEU A 323 14.03 -4.44 -35.58
N PHE A 324 13.47 -3.63 -36.49
CA PHE A 324 13.00 -2.28 -36.20
C PHE A 324 11.93 -2.26 -35.11
N ILE A 325 10.84 -3.02 -35.29
CA ILE A 325 9.74 -3.12 -34.33
C ILE A 325 10.24 -3.64 -32.98
N SER A 326 11.12 -4.66 -33.00
CA SER A 326 11.72 -5.20 -31.77
C SER A 326 12.54 -4.16 -31.02
N CYS A 327 13.38 -3.39 -31.71
CA CYS A 327 14.15 -2.31 -31.11
C CYS A 327 13.26 -1.20 -30.55
N THR A 328 12.21 -0.81 -31.28
CA THR A 328 11.23 0.17 -30.79
C THR A 328 10.49 -0.35 -29.56
N PHE A 329 10.09 -1.62 -29.55
CA PHE A 329 9.45 -2.24 -28.40
C PHE A 329 10.34 -2.25 -27.17
N LEU A 330 11.61 -2.64 -27.31
CA LEU A 330 12.57 -2.62 -26.20
C LEU A 330 12.81 -1.21 -25.67
N LEU A 331 12.88 -0.20 -26.55
CA LEU A 331 12.97 1.20 -26.14
C LEU A 331 11.73 1.64 -25.34
N CYS A 332 10.53 1.29 -25.81
CA CYS A 332 9.28 1.59 -25.13
C CYS A 332 9.21 0.89 -23.76
N ALA A 333 9.60 -0.38 -23.69
CA ALA A 333 9.67 -1.11 -22.43
C ALA A 333 10.62 -0.45 -21.45
N PHE A 334 11.79 -0.02 -21.91
CA PHE A 334 12.72 0.75 -21.08
C PHE A 334 12.08 2.04 -20.55
N VAL A 335 11.45 2.85 -21.42
CA VAL A 335 10.74 4.08 -21.00
C VAL A 335 9.65 3.78 -19.97
N VAL A 336 8.82 2.75 -20.18
CA VAL A 336 7.76 2.35 -19.25
C VAL A 336 8.35 1.93 -17.90
N THR A 337 9.49 1.22 -17.89
CA THR A 337 10.19 0.88 -16.64
C THR A 337 10.73 2.11 -15.90
N LEU A 338 11.23 3.13 -16.63
CA LEU A 338 11.73 4.38 -16.03
C LEU A 338 10.61 5.21 -15.39
N VAL A 339 9.42 5.26 -16.01
CA VAL A 339 8.24 5.93 -15.41
C VAL A 339 7.84 5.23 -14.11
N GLY A 340 8.00 3.91 -14.05
CA GLY A 340 7.73 3.10 -12.87
C GLY A 340 6.26 2.67 -12.77
N ARG A 341 6.05 1.41 -12.41
CA ARG A 341 4.71 0.79 -12.29
C ARG A 341 3.84 1.54 -11.27
N GLY A 342 4.40 1.95 -10.13
CA GLY A 342 3.68 2.71 -9.11
C GLY A 342 3.04 4.01 -9.64
N ASN A 343 3.78 4.80 -10.42
CA ASN A 343 3.29 6.07 -10.98
C ASN A 343 2.17 5.84 -12.00
N TRP A 344 2.36 4.83 -12.87
CA TRP A 344 1.35 4.44 -13.84
C TRP A 344 0.04 3.97 -13.18
N LEU A 345 0.14 3.15 -12.13
CA LEU A 345 -1.02 2.66 -11.38
C LEU A 345 -1.76 3.79 -10.65
N ILE A 346 -1.02 4.76 -10.08
CA ILE A 346 -1.61 5.96 -9.48
C ILE A 346 -2.36 6.77 -10.54
N TYR A 347 -1.78 6.94 -11.73
CA TYR A 347 -2.42 7.63 -12.84
C TYR A 347 -3.70 6.92 -13.30
N LEU A 348 -3.64 5.60 -13.54
CA LEU A 348 -4.80 4.79 -13.91
C LEU A 348 -5.91 4.89 -12.86
N HIS A 349 -5.55 4.86 -11.58
CA HIS A 349 -6.54 5.04 -10.52
C HIS A 349 -7.18 6.44 -10.54
N ARG A 350 -6.40 7.50 -10.79
CA ARG A 350 -6.95 8.86 -10.88
C ARG A 350 -7.91 9.03 -12.06
N VAL A 351 -7.61 8.40 -13.19
CA VAL A 351 -8.40 8.55 -14.43
C VAL A 351 -9.61 7.62 -14.45
N PHE A 352 -9.41 6.33 -14.12
CA PHE A 352 -10.42 5.28 -14.29
C PHE A 352 -11.01 4.78 -12.98
N HIS A 353 -10.58 5.33 -11.83
CA HIS A 353 -10.91 4.78 -10.51
C HIS A 353 -10.60 3.28 -10.38
N TYR A 354 -9.59 2.82 -11.13
CA TYR A 354 -9.20 1.43 -11.18
C TYR A 354 -8.60 0.99 -9.84
N GLN A 355 -9.13 -0.11 -9.31
CA GLN A 355 -8.62 -0.78 -8.12
C GLN A 355 -8.52 -2.27 -8.43
N SER A 356 -7.38 -2.86 -8.11
CA SER A 356 -7.15 -4.29 -8.26
C SER A 356 -6.74 -4.93 -6.94
N VAL A 357 -7.12 -6.20 -6.80
CA VAL A 357 -6.65 -7.09 -5.74
C VAL A 357 -5.91 -8.21 -6.43
N THR A 358 -4.65 -8.40 -6.08
CA THR A 358 -3.78 -9.42 -6.66
C THR A 358 -3.02 -10.15 -5.57
N VAL A 359 -2.52 -11.35 -5.86
CA VAL A 359 -1.68 -12.08 -4.90
C VAL A 359 -0.42 -11.26 -4.64
N SER A 360 -0.03 -11.16 -3.37
CA SER A 360 1.17 -10.43 -3.00
C SER A 360 2.42 -11.24 -3.36
N ALA A 361 3.26 -10.69 -4.24
CA ALA A 361 4.57 -11.24 -4.54
C ALA A 361 5.58 -11.05 -3.38
N TYR A 362 5.28 -10.13 -2.45
CA TYR A 362 6.12 -9.80 -1.29
C TYR A 362 5.30 -9.87 0.00
N PRO A 363 4.86 -11.07 0.40
CA PRO A 363 3.97 -11.26 1.54
C PRO A 363 4.62 -10.94 2.89
N SER A 364 5.96 -10.92 2.97
CA SER A 364 6.72 -10.55 4.17
C SER A 364 7.12 -9.08 4.22
N ALA A 365 6.62 -8.24 3.31
CA ALA A 365 6.89 -6.80 3.33
C ALA A 365 6.47 -6.18 4.67
N PRO A 366 7.22 -5.21 5.24
CA PRO A 366 6.91 -4.59 6.52
C PRO A 366 5.46 -4.07 6.61
N SER A 367 4.92 -3.58 5.49
CA SER A 367 3.57 -3.06 5.37
C SER A 367 2.47 -4.08 5.69
N THR A 368 2.74 -5.38 5.55
CA THR A 368 1.82 -6.47 5.91
C THR A 368 1.45 -6.47 7.39
N GLY A 369 2.41 -6.10 8.26
CA GLY A 369 2.18 -5.99 9.70
C GLY A 369 1.75 -4.60 10.14
N ALA A 370 1.67 -3.63 9.22
CA ALA A 370 1.37 -2.24 9.52
C ALA A 370 -0.01 -1.81 9.04
N ALA A 371 -0.48 -2.37 7.92
CA ALA A 371 -1.81 -2.10 7.37
C ALA A 371 -2.41 -3.36 6.70
N ALA A 372 -3.32 -4.03 7.39
CA ALA A 372 -3.89 -5.30 6.95
C ALA A 372 -5.41 -5.35 7.12
N PHE A 373 -6.08 -6.04 6.20
CA PHE A 373 -7.51 -6.35 6.27
C PHE A 373 -7.71 -7.86 6.35
N LEU A 374 -8.46 -8.29 7.36
CA LEU A 374 -8.59 -9.67 7.80
C LEU A 374 -10.04 -9.99 8.15
N THR A 375 -10.44 -11.25 8.03
CA THR A 375 -11.65 -11.73 8.73
C THR A 375 -11.42 -11.74 10.24
N ALA A 376 -12.48 -11.62 11.04
CA ALA A 376 -12.39 -11.71 12.50
C ALA A 376 -11.74 -13.04 12.95
N ARG A 377 -12.03 -14.14 12.25
CA ARG A 377 -11.42 -15.46 12.50
C ARG A 377 -9.91 -15.46 12.26
N GLN A 378 -9.45 -14.88 11.14
CA GLN A 378 -8.01 -14.77 10.85
C GLN A 378 -7.32 -13.83 11.84
N ALA A 379 -7.96 -12.71 12.22
CA ALA A 379 -7.42 -11.79 13.21
C ALA A 379 -7.21 -12.47 14.58
N ARG A 380 -8.19 -13.26 15.05
CA ARG A 380 -8.04 -14.09 16.26
C ARG A 380 -6.88 -15.07 16.12
N GLY A 381 -6.87 -15.87 15.05
CA GLY A 381 -5.84 -16.89 14.85
C GLY A 381 -4.42 -16.33 14.75
N VAL A 382 -4.23 -15.19 14.08
CA VAL A 382 -2.95 -14.47 14.04
C VAL A 382 -2.59 -13.92 15.42
N GLY A 383 -3.53 -13.29 16.12
CA GLY A 383 -3.31 -12.76 17.46
C GLY A 383 -2.87 -13.85 18.44
N ASP A 384 -3.57 -14.98 18.47
CA ASP A 384 -3.26 -16.14 19.30
C ASP A 384 -1.90 -16.73 18.96
N PHE A 385 -1.58 -16.89 17.68
CA PHE A 385 -0.27 -17.38 17.21
C PHE A 385 0.87 -16.47 17.66
N LEU A 386 0.74 -15.15 17.46
CA LEU A 386 1.79 -14.20 17.86
C LEU A 386 1.96 -14.16 19.39
N ASN A 387 0.90 -14.40 20.15
CA ASN A 387 0.94 -14.51 21.62
C ASN A 387 1.66 -15.76 22.15
N THR A 388 1.94 -16.76 21.31
CA THR A 388 2.69 -17.96 21.73
C THR A 388 4.19 -17.72 21.89
N PHE A 389 4.73 -16.68 21.25
CA PHE A 389 6.16 -16.40 21.27
C PHE A 389 6.58 -15.70 22.57
N SER A 390 7.68 -16.18 23.16
CA SER A 390 8.36 -15.47 24.24
C SER A 390 9.31 -14.39 23.67
N CYS A 391 9.56 -13.30 24.41
CA CYS A 391 10.54 -12.29 23.96
C CYS A 391 11.93 -12.90 23.76
N LYS A 392 12.33 -13.87 24.60
CA LYS A 392 13.61 -14.56 24.45
C LYS A 392 13.74 -15.27 23.10
N GLU A 393 12.66 -15.88 22.61
CA GLU A 393 12.64 -16.52 21.30
C GLU A 393 12.65 -15.50 20.15
N LEU A 394 11.90 -14.41 20.29
CA LEU A 394 11.86 -13.35 19.28
C LEU A 394 13.22 -12.65 19.15
N ASP A 395 13.90 -12.41 20.27
CA ASP A 395 15.23 -11.78 20.31
C ASP A 395 16.32 -12.71 19.77
N ALA A 396 16.21 -14.03 20.04
CA ALA A 396 17.12 -15.01 19.45
C ALA A 396 16.94 -15.15 17.93
N ARG A 397 15.73 -14.91 17.42
CA ARG A 397 15.42 -14.90 15.99
C ARG A 397 15.65 -13.49 15.43
N GLN A 398 16.91 -13.16 15.12
CA GLN A 398 17.35 -11.87 14.57
C GLN A 398 16.58 -11.37 13.31
N TYR A 399 15.69 -12.17 12.71
CA TYR A 399 14.90 -11.85 11.53
C TYR A 399 13.37 -12.04 11.69
N ALA A 400 12.85 -12.23 12.89
CA ALA A 400 11.40 -12.42 13.11
C ALA A 400 10.63 -11.09 13.11
N SER A 401 10.57 -10.40 11.97
CA SER A 401 9.66 -9.25 11.84
C SER A 401 8.20 -9.70 11.94
N LYS A 402 7.30 -8.85 12.47
CA LYS A 402 5.85 -9.13 12.52
C LYS A 402 5.29 -9.61 11.18
N ALA A 403 5.73 -8.99 10.07
CA ALA A 403 5.32 -9.38 8.73
C ALA A 403 5.77 -10.80 8.33
N HIS A 404 7.00 -11.21 8.71
CA HIS A 404 7.47 -12.59 8.47
C HIS A 404 6.67 -13.60 9.29
N LEU A 405 6.36 -13.30 10.56
CA LEU A 405 5.57 -14.18 11.41
C LEU A 405 4.15 -14.34 10.89
N ILE A 406 3.52 -13.25 10.45
CA ILE A 406 2.18 -13.29 9.81
C ILE A 406 2.24 -14.11 8.52
N HIS A 407 3.24 -13.88 7.66
CA HIS A 407 3.39 -14.64 6.43
C HIS A 407 3.54 -16.15 6.72
N HIS A 408 4.35 -16.51 7.71
CA HIS A 408 4.51 -17.90 8.15
C HIS A 408 3.18 -18.50 8.67
N TYR A 409 2.41 -17.75 9.46
CA TYR A 409 1.10 -18.20 9.90
C TYR A 409 0.15 -18.42 8.72
N MET A 410 0.09 -17.47 7.78
CA MET A 410 -0.81 -17.55 6.63
C MET A 410 -0.44 -18.73 5.70
N SER A 411 0.85 -18.93 5.45
CA SER A 411 1.32 -20.03 4.59
C SER A 411 1.06 -21.40 5.22
N THR A 412 1.33 -21.58 6.51
CA THR A 412 1.06 -22.84 7.23
C THR A 412 -0.44 -23.20 7.28
N HIS A 413 -1.33 -22.21 7.18
CA HIS A 413 -2.78 -22.40 7.15
C HIS A 413 -3.38 -22.37 5.74
N ASN A 414 -2.55 -22.37 4.68
CA ASN A 414 -2.98 -22.28 3.28
C ASN A 414 -3.90 -21.08 2.98
N VAL A 415 -3.66 -19.95 3.66
CA VAL A 415 -4.40 -18.70 3.47
C VAL A 415 -3.58 -17.76 2.57
N PRO A 416 -4.13 -17.30 1.44
CA PRO A 416 -3.39 -16.40 0.55
C PRO A 416 -3.21 -15.01 1.16
N ILE A 417 -2.11 -14.35 0.81
CA ILE A 417 -1.92 -12.91 1.08
C ILE A 417 -2.14 -12.14 -0.21
N TRP A 418 -3.12 -11.24 -0.18
CA TRP A 418 -3.48 -10.35 -1.27
C TRP A 418 -2.88 -8.97 -1.04
N LYS A 419 -2.75 -8.16 -2.10
CA LYS A 419 -2.38 -6.74 -2.05
C LYS A 419 -3.39 -5.90 -2.82
N THR A 420 -3.66 -4.70 -2.31
CA THR A 420 -4.48 -3.70 -3.01
C THR A 420 -3.61 -2.78 -3.87
N ILE A 421 -4.02 -2.55 -5.11
CA ILE A 421 -3.38 -1.60 -6.01
C ILE A 421 -4.44 -0.66 -6.61
N PRO A 422 -4.35 0.66 -6.39
CA PRO A 422 -3.38 1.36 -5.52
C PRO A 422 -3.59 1.10 -4.03
N ASN A 423 -2.68 1.60 -3.19
CA ASN A 423 -2.78 1.51 -1.73
C ASN A 423 -4.05 2.23 -1.23
N LEU A 424 -4.74 1.60 -0.28
CA LEU A 424 -5.91 2.17 0.40
C LEU A 424 -5.54 3.03 1.61
N VAL A 425 -4.32 2.84 2.12
CA VAL A 425 -3.73 3.70 3.14
C VAL A 425 -2.36 4.19 2.70
N GLU A 426 -1.95 5.32 3.26
CA GLU A 426 -0.70 5.99 2.97
C GLU A 426 0.13 6.04 4.25
N HIS A 427 1.35 5.51 4.19
CA HIS A 427 2.28 5.59 5.30
C HIS A 427 2.82 7.01 5.39
N ARG A 428 2.67 7.63 6.56
CA ARG A 428 3.05 9.00 6.83
C ARG A 428 3.74 9.07 8.17
N GLY A 429 5.03 9.38 8.15
CA GLY A 429 5.76 9.70 9.35
C GLY A 429 7.26 9.64 9.11
N LEU A 430 7.94 10.72 9.51
CA LEU A 430 9.39 10.76 9.61
C LEU A 430 9.89 9.90 10.76
N TYR A 431 9.08 9.65 11.78
CA TYR A 431 9.49 8.90 12.95
C TYR A 431 8.77 7.56 12.93
N SER A 432 9.49 6.46 13.09
CA SER A 432 8.90 5.15 13.36
C SER A 432 9.27 4.72 14.77
N MET A 433 8.27 4.56 15.64
CA MET A 433 8.46 4.07 17.02
C MET A 433 9.30 2.77 17.04
N TYR A 434 9.16 1.97 16.00
CA TYR A 434 9.72 0.63 15.92
C TYR A 434 11.09 0.57 15.25
N GLN A 435 11.57 1.69 14.71
CA GLN A 435 12.93 1.81 14.17
C GLN A 435 13.85 2.64 15.07
N MET A 436 13.32 3.29 16.11
CA MET A 436 14.02 4.28 16.97
C MET A 436 14.80 5.35 16.20
N ASN A 437 14.43 5.60 14.95
CA ASN A 437 15.17 6.43 14.03
C ASN A 437 14.21 7.22 13.15
N VAL A 438 14.73 8.31 12.60
CA VAL A 438 14.08 9.04 11.51
C VAL A 438 14.11 8.15 10.26
N VAL A 439 12.95 7.80 9.76
CA VAL A 439 12.75 7.15 8.46
C VAL A 439 13.28 8.09 7.39
N ASP A 440 13.93 7.53 6.36
CA ASP A 440 14.39 8.31 5.22
C ASP A 440 13.23 9.16 4.68
N PRO A 441 13.32 10.51 4.71
CA PRO A 441 12.26 11.40 4.25
C PRO A 441 11.89 11.15 2.78
N HIS A 442 12.79 10.56 1.98
CA HIS A 442 12.53 10.18 0.59
C HIS A 442 11.76 8.86 0.44
N GLY A 443 11.67 8.08 1.52
CA GLY A 443 10.85 6.88 1.65
C GLY A 443 9.49 7.12 2.30
N VAL A 444 9.27 8.34 2.82
CA VAL A 444 7.96 8.85 3.25
C VAL A 444 7.28 9.44 2.01
N GLU A 445 5.99 9.11 1.77
CA GLU A 445 5.14 9.41 0.58
C GLU A 445 4.99 8.32 -0.52
#